data_AF-A0A438E322-F1
#
_entry.id   AF-A0A438E322-F1
#
_cell.length_a   1.000
_cell.length_b   1.000
_cell.length_c   1.000
_cell.angle_alpha   90.00
_cell.angle_beta   90.00
_cell.angle_gamma   90.00
#
_symmetry.space_group_name_H-M   'P 1'
#
loop_
_entity.id
_entity.type
_entity.pdbx_description
1 polymer ?
#
loop_
_entity_poly.entity_id
_entity_poly.type
_entity_poly.pdbx_seq_one_letter_code
_entity_poly.pdbx_strand_id
1 'polypeptide(L)'
;MFPILSFCLFFVLAPPLLASSSPVSITLTAKILAKSGDPIRIKWSGIDSPSDLDWLGIYSPPSSAHDNFIGYVFLSSCPTWESGSGSISLPLVNLRANYSFRIFRWSRSEVDPTRMDHDHNPLPGTTHLVAESGEVGFGGGGGPEQIHLAYTDREDEMRVMFVTGDAGVRTVRYGLSRDAMHRVVTAAVGRYEREDMCDSPANESVGWRDPGFIQDAVMRNLKKGKRYYYKVGSDSGGWSAIHNFMSRDMDSEKTIAFLFGDMGTATPYSTFLRTQEESKSTVKWILRDIEALDDNPAFISHIGDISYARGYSWLWDNFFTQVEPIASRLPYHVCIGNHEYDWPLQPWKPDWSSTVYGTDGGGECGVPYSLKFKCLETLQN
;
A
#
# COMPACT_ATOMS: atom_id res chain seq x y z
N MET A 1 -32.38 69.68 -54.68
CA MET A 1 -30.95 70.02 -54.50
C MET A 1 -30.47 69.20 -53.31
N PHE A 2 -29.61 68.21 -53.57
CA PHE A 2 -28.95 67.24 -52.67
C PHE A 2 -29.78 66.43 -51.64
N PRO A 3 -29.79 65.09 -51.72
CA PRO A 3 -30.19 64.26 -50.59
C PRO A 3 -29.00 64.10 -49.62
N ILE A 4 -29.23 64.37 -48.34
CA ILE A 4 -28.26 64.07 -47.28
C ILE A 4 -28.52 62.62 -46.83
N LEU A 5 -27.62 61.71 -47.21
CA LEU A 5 -27.60 60.34 -46.72
C LEU A 5 -27.03 60.35 -45.29
N SER A 6 -27.89 60.14 -44.29
CA SER A 6 -27.45 59.93 -42.91
C SER A 6 -27.04 58.47 -42.73
N PHE A 7 -25.73 58.22 -42.65
CA PHE A 7 -25.17 56.90 -42.37
C PHE A 7 -25.24 56.63 -40.86
N CYS A 8 -26.30 55.96 -40.40
CA CYS A 8 -26.35 55.42 -39.05
C CYS A 8 -25.48 54.15 -38.99
N LEU A 9 -24.28 54.27 -38.42
CA LEU A 9 -23.44 53.13 -38.05
C LEU A 9 -24.12 52.40 -36.88
N PHE A 10 -24.80 51.29 -37.14
CA PHE A 10 -25.20 50.35 -36.10
C PHE A 10 -23.97 49.59 -35.63
N PHE A 11 -23.41 49.95 -34.47
CA PHE A 11 -22.54 49.04 -33.73
C PHE A 11 -23.38 47.88 -33.23
N VAL A 12 -23.32 46.75 -33.94
CA VAL A 12 -23.79 45.47 -33.42
C VAL A 12 -22.80 45.07 -32.33
N LEU A 13 -23.15 45.36 -31.06
CA LEU A 13 -22.52 44.74 -29.91
C LEU A 13 -22.80 43.23 -29.99
N ALA A 14 -21.85 42.48 -30.53
CA ALA A 14 -21.85 41.04 -30.38
C ALA A 14 -21.81 40.75 -28.87
N PRO A 15 -22.72 39.92 -28.32
CA PRO A 15 -22.59 39.49 -26.94
C PRO A 15 -21.22 38.82 -26.78
N PRO A 16 -20.51 39.02 -25.66
CA PRO A 16 -19.27 38.29 -25.43
C PRO A 16 -19.60 36.81 -25.58
N LEU A 17 -18.86 36.12 -26.45
CA LEU A 17 -18.82 34.66 -26.47
C LEU A 17 -18.45 34.26 -25.04
N LEU A 18 -19.45 33.87 -24.25
CA LEU A 18 -19.22 33.12 -23.03
C LEU A 18 -18.46 31.88 -23.50
N ALA A 19 -17.15 31.88 -23.27
CA ALA A 19 -16.36 30.67 -23.40
C ALA A 19 -17.04 29.67 -22.47
N SER A 20 -17.75 28.70 -23.07
CA SER A 20 -18.23 27.53 -22.37
C SER A 20 -16.97 26.78 -21.97
N SER A 21 -16.41 27.09 -20.79
CA SER A 21 -15.35 26.26 -20.23
C SER A 21 -15.96 24.86 -20.09
N SER A 22 -15.37 23.91 -20.80
CA SER A 22 -15.77 22.52 -20.65
C SER A 22 -15.52 22.15 -19.19
N PRO A 23 -16.44 21.43 -18.52
CA PRO A 23 -16.24 21.07 -17.13
C PRO A 23 -14.92 20.31 -16.99
N VAL A 24 -14.19 20.58 -15.90
CA VAL A 24 -12.97 19.85 -15.58
C VAL A 24 -13.31 18.36 -15.52
N SER A 25 -12.55 17.54 -16.23
CA SER A 25 -12.84 16.10 -16.34
C SER A 25 -11.63 15.28 -15.92
N ILE A 26 -11.88 14.15 -15.25
CA ILE A 26 -10.87 13.13 -14.96
C ILE A 26 -11.21 11.85 -15.74
N THR A 27 -10.26 11.33 -16.50
CA THR A 27 -10.38 10.06 -17.23
C THR A 27 -9.37 9.05 -16.72
N LEU A 28 -9.84 7.84 -16.41
CA LEU A 28 -9.01 6.71 -15.99
C LEU A 28 -8.81 5.75 -17.16
N THR A 29 -7.61 5.17 -17.30
CA THR A 29 -7.34 4.20 -18.38
C THR A 29 -7.98 2.83 -18.15
N ALA A 30 -8.40 2.52 -16.93
CA ALA A 30 -9.04 1.27 -16.58
C ALA A 30 -10.02 1.48 -15.41
N LYS A 31 -11.03 0.61 -15.32
CA LYS A 31 -11.95 0.51 -14.17
C LYS A 31 -11.57 -0.61 -13.20
N ILE A 32 -10.78 -1.57 -13.67
CA ILE A 32 -10.36 -2.75 -12.90
C ILE A 32 -8.87 -2.96 -13.16
N LEU A 33 -8.08 -3.03 -12.09
CA LEU A 33 -6.68 -3.45 -12.10
C LEU A 33 -6.58 -4.94 -11.75
N ALA A 34 -5.51 -5.61 -12.21
CA ALA A 34 -5.38 -7.04 -12.00
C ALA A 34 -4.74 -7.35 -10.64
N LYS A 35 -3.73 -6.58 -10.22
CA LYS A 35 -2.99 -6.81 -8.96
C LYS A 35 -2.37 -5.52 -8.42
N SER A 36 -2.01 -5.54 -7.14
CA SER A 36 -1.22 -4.48 -6.51
C SER A 36 0.06 -4.17 -7.31
N GLY A 37 0.37 -2.88 -7.46
CA GLY A 37 1.49 -2.38 -8.25
C GLY A 37 1.17 -2.12 -9.72
N ASP A 38 0.01 -2.56 -10.22
CA ASP A 38 -0.40 -2.23 -11.59
C ASP A 38 -0.63 -0.71 -11.74
N PRO A 39 -0.06 -0.07 -12.77
CA PRO A 39 -0.19 1.36 -12.95
C PRO A 39 -1.57 1.72 -13.51
N ILE A 40 -2.27 2.65 -12.86
CA ILE A 40 -3.40 3.38 -13.45
C ILE A 40 -2.92 4.72 -13.99
N ARG A 41 -3.28 5.05 -15.22
CA ARG A 41 -3.05 6.39 -15.77
C ARG A 41 -4.29 7.23 -15.58
N ILE A 42 -4.11 8.36 -14.91
CA ILE A 42 -5.13 9.34 -14.56
C ILE A 42 -4.86 10.56 -15.42
N LYS A 43 -5.83 10.94 -16.25
CA LYS A 43 -5.74 12.10 -17.14
C LYS A 43 -6.74 13.15 -16.71
N TRP A 44 -6.38 14.42 -16.80
CA TRP A 44 -7.29 15.53 -16.59
C TRP A 44 -7.19 16.56 -17.70
N SER A 45 -8.26 17.34 -17.85
CA SER A 45 -8.34 18.46 -18.79
C SER A 45 -9.40 19.46 -18.36
N GLY A 46 -9.30 20.68 -18.87
CA GLY A 46 -10.30 21.74 -18.69
C GLY A 46 -10.10 22.60 -17.45
N ILE A 47 -8.92 22.56 -16.81
CA ILE A 47 -8.61 23.44 -15.68
C ILE A 47 -8.25 24.83 -16.21
N ASP A 48 -9.12 25.80 -16.01
CA ASP A 48 -8.85 27.20 -16.37
C ASP A 48 -7.86 27.82 -15.38
N SER A 49 -6.83 28.51 -15.90
CA SER A 49 -5.81 29.20 -15.09
C SER A 49 -5.24 28.32 -13.97
N PRO A 50 -4.59 27.18 -14.29
CA PRO A 50 -4.10 26.23 -13.29
C PRO A 50 -3.13 26.87 -12.30
N SER A 51 -3.15 26.41 -11.04
CA SER A 51 -2.18 26.79 -10.01
C SER A 51 -1.18 25.67 -9.76
N ASP A 52 0.04 26.04 -9.36
CA ASP A 52 1.09 25.12 -8.90
C ASP A 52 0.68 24.29 -7.68
N LEU A 53 -0.34 24.75 -6.94
CA LEU A 53 -0.94 24.10 -5.78
C LEU A 53 -2.20 23.29 -6.08
N ASP A 54 -2.72 23.32 -7.31
CA ASP A 54 -3.82 22.43 -7.71
C ASP A 54 -3.37 20.98 -7.52
N TRP A 55 -4.24 20.14 -6.97
CA TRP A 55 -3.85 18.81 -6.53
C TRP A 55 -4.92 17.76 -6.82
N LEU A 56 -4.45 16.53 -7.03
CA LEU A 56 -5.25 15.33 -7.16
C LEU A 56 -5.24 14.57 -5.83
N GLY A 57 -6.39 14.49 -5.17
CA GLY A 57 -6.58 13.67 -3.98
C GLY A 57 -6.93 12.22 -4.34
N ILE A 58 -6.43 11.30 -3.53
CA ILE A 58 -6.60 9.86 -3.68
C ILE A 58 -7.46 9.36 -2.51
N TYR A 59 -8.58 8.73 -2.84
CA TYR A 59 -9.57 8.29 -1.87
C TYR A 59 -9.83 6.80 -2.03
N SER A 60 -9.79 6.07 -0.94
CA SER A 60 -10.24 4.68 -0.87
C SER A 60 -10.76 4.44 0.54
N PRO A 61 -12.06 4.16 0.75
CA PRO A 61 -13.10 4.01 -0.27
C PRO A 61 -13.49 5.35 -0.94
N PRO A 62 -14.16 5.32 -2.10
CA PRO A 62 -14.63 6.53 -2.80
C PRO A 62 -15.61 7.38 -1.98
N SER A 63 -16.34 6.75 -1.06
CA SER A 63 -17.29 7.42 -0.16
C SER A 63 -16.64 8.27 0.94
N SER A 64 -15.32 8.27 1.04
CA SER A 64 -14.60 9.06 2.04
C SER A 64 -14.88 10.56 1.88
N ALA A 65 -15.02 11.28 2.99
CA ALA A 65 -15.14 12.73 3.02
C ALA A 65 -13.91 13.39 2.36
N HIS A 66 -14.04 14.64 1.89
CA HIS A 66 -12.98 15.30 1.13
C HIS A 66 -11.71 15.56 1.95
N ASP A 67 -11.82 15.78 3.25
CA ASP A 67 -10.70 15.90 4.19
C ASP A 67 -10.04 14.56 4.55
N ASN A 68 -10.65 13.44 4.12
CA ASN A 68 -10.25 12.08 4.44
C ASN A 68 -9.59 11.36 3.25
N PHE A 69 -8.69 12.05 2.53
CA PHE A 69 -7.85 11.44 1.50
C PHE A 69 -6.73 10.59 2.13
N ILE A 70 -6.30 9.52 1.47
CA ILE A 70 -5.15 8.72 1.92
C ILE A 70 -3.82 9.24 1.35
N GLY A 71 -3.90 10.05 0.31
CA GLY A 71 -2.74 10.67 -0.31
C GLY A 71 -3.12 11.64 -1.42
N TYR A 72 -2.12 12.32 -1.97
CA TYR A 72 -2.30 13.33 -3.00
C TYR A 72 -1.06 13.50 -3.88
N VAL A 73 -1.28 14.14 -5.03
CA VAL A 73 -0.22 14.57 -5.96
C VAL A 73 -0.55 15.98 -6.44
N PHE A 74 0.41 16.90 -6.38
CA PHE A 74 0.25 18.21 -7.02
C PHE A 74 0.23 18.05 -8.54
N LEU A 75 -0.74 18.66 -9.22
CA LEU A 75 -0.84 18.60 -10.68
C LEU A 75 0.40 19.17 -11.36
N SER A 76 1.09 20.10 -10.70
CA SER A 76 2.36 20.70 -11.11
C SER A 76 3.51 19.71 -11.26
N SER A 77 3.39 18.48 -10.75
CA SER A 77 4.35 17.41 -11.00
C SER A 77 4.31 16.91 -12.46
N CYS A 78 3.26 17.22 -13.22
CA CYS A 78 3.13 16.86 -14.63
C CYS A 78 3.58 18.01 -15.53
N PRO A 79 4.58 17.87 -16.42
CA PRO A 79 5.14 18.99 -17.19
C PRO A 79 4.13 19.80 -18.03
N THR A 80 2.97 19.24 -18.37
CA THR A 80 1.94 19.93 -19.19
C THR A 80 0.87 20.64 -18.38
N TRP A 81 0.96 20.63 -17.05
CA TRP A 81 -0.10 21.09 -16.14
C TRP A 81 -0.59 22.52 -16.42
N GLU A 82 0.31 23.43 -16.83
CA GLU A 82 -0.01 24.83 -17.17
C GLU A 82 -1.01 24.98 -18.31
N SER A 83 -1.14 23.96 -19.17
CA SER A 83 -2.16 23.93 -20.23
C SER A 83 -3.59 23.64 -19.71
N GLY A 84 -3.75 23.45 -18.41
CA GLY A 84 -5.01 23.00 -17.81
C GLY A 84 -5.30 21.51 -18.01
N SER A 85 -4.34 20.77 -18.57
CA SER A 85 -4.46 19.35 -18.91
C SER A 85 -3.17 18.59 -18.59
N GLY A 86 -3.29 17.33 -18.21
CA GLY A 86 -2.13 16.52 -17.89
C GLY A 86 -2.46 15.07 -17.62
N SER A 87 -1.42 14.31 -17.27
CA SER A 87 -1.60 12.93 -16.83
C SER A 87 -0.51 12.51 -15.86
N ILE A 88 -0.90 11.66 -14.91
CA ILE A 88 0.02 10.96 -14.02
C ILE A 88 -0.26 9.45 -14.08
N SER A 89 0.72 8.66 -13.66
CA SER A 89 0.61 7.21 -13.56
C SER A 89 0.96 6.78 -12.15
N LEU A 90 0.04 6.09 -11.48
CA LEU A 90 0.23 5.63 -10.09
C LEU A 90 0.11 4.11 -10.02
N PRO A 91 1.11 3.40 -9.45
CA PRO A 91 0.98 1.99 -9.12
C PRO A 91 0.14 1.85 -7.85
N LEU A 92 -1.14 1.51 -7.98
CA LEU A 92 -2.03 1.39 -6.82
C LEU A 92 -1.83 0.07 -6.10
N VAL A 93 -2.08 0.08 -4.79
CA VAL A 93 -2.11 -1.13 -3.94
C VAL A 93 -3.57 -1.54 -3.74
N ASN A 94 -3.84 -2.83 -3.68
CA ASN A 94 -5.19 -3.32 -3.39
C ASN A 94 -5.51 -3.16 -1.90
N LEU A 95 -6.23 -2.08 -1.56
CA LEU A 95 -6.73 -1.82 -0.20
C LEU A 95 -8.07 -2.50 0.09
N ARG A 96 -8.53 -3.40 -0.79
CA ARG A 96 -9.81 -4.11 -0.70
C ARG A 96 -11.04 -3.19 -0.67
N ALA A 97 -10.85 -1.96 -1.11
CA ALA A 97 -11.89 -0.99 -1.43
C ALA A 97 -11.52 -0.28 -2.73
N ASN A 98 -12.53 0.17 -3.47
CA ASN A 98 -12.30 0.93 -4.70
C ASN A 98 -11.58 2.25 -4.41
N TYR A 99 -11.06 2.84 -5.47
CA TYR A 99 -10.45 4.16 -5.49
C TYR A 99 -11.30 5.14 -6.27
N SER A 100 -11.33 6.39 -5.83
CA SER A 100 -11.67 7.54 -6.66
C SER A 100 -10.62 8.62 -6.52
N PHE A 101 -10.59 9.50 -7.52
CA PHE A 101 -9.67 10.63 -7.56
C PHE A 101 -10.46 11.92 -7.69
N ARG A 102 -10.00 12.96 -7.00
CA ARG A 102 -10.66 14.26 -7.00
C ARG A 102 -9.64 15.36 -7.22
N ILE A 103 -9.97 16.33 -8.07
CA ILE A 103 -9.13 17.50 -8.26
C ILE A 103 -9.69 18.66 -7.44
N PHE A 104 -8.82 19.29 -6.67
CA PHE A 104 -9.12 20.49 -5.93
C PHE A 104 -8.24 21.63 -6.40
N ARG A 105 -8.84 22.82 -6.40
CA ARG A 105 -8.12 24.08 -6.55
C ARG A 105 -7.63 24.52 -5.19
N TRP A 106 -6.37 24.93 -5.11
CA TRP A 106 -5.82 25.47 -3.87
C TRP A 106 -4.93 26.65 -4.20
N SER A 107 -5.01 27.71 -3.39
CA SER A 107 -4.26 28.94 -3.61
C SER A 107 -3.35 29.25 -2.43
N ARG A 108 -2.27 30.00 -2.70
CA ARG A 108 -1.31 30.41 -1.66
C ARG A 108 -1.95 31.20 -0.52
N SER A 109 -3.04 31.93 -0.78
CA SER A 109 -3.80 32.65 0.24
C SER A 109 -4.60 31.76 1.18
N GLU A 110 -4.82 30.50 0.82
CA GLU A 110 -5.61 29.52 1.58
C GLU A 110 -4.72 28.50 2.30
N VAL A 111 -3.40 28.69 2.24
CA VAL A 111 -2.45 27.85 2.97
C VAL A 111 -2.59 28.14 4.45
N ASP A 112 -3.06 27.16 5.20
CA ASP A 112 -3.14 27.22 6.66
C ASP A 112 -1.82 26.72 7.27
N PRO A 113 -1.02 27.59 7.91
CA PRO A 113 0.25 27.20 8.51
C PRO A 113 0.07 26.32 9.75
N THR A 114 -1.14 26.12 10.26
CA THR A 114 -1.41 25.24 11.41
C THR A 114 -1.74 23.81 10.98
N ARG A 115 -2.05 23.59 9.69
CA ARG A 115 -2.41 22.28 9.14
C ARG A 115 -1.25 21.72 8.31
N MET A 116 -0.35 21.01 8.97
CA MET A 116 0.86 20.44 8.36
C MET A 116 0.89 18.91 8.44
N ASP A 117 1.64 18.28 7.53
CA ASP A 117 2.03 16.88 7.63
C ASP A 117 3.15 16.67 8.66
N HIS A 118 3.57 15.40 8.85
CA HIS A 118 4.65 15.05 9.78
C HIS A 118 6.01 15.70 9.47
N ASP A 119 6.23 16.11 8.23
CA ASP A 119 7.46 16.75 7.76
C ASP A 119 7.33 18.29 7.72
N HIS A 120 6.27 18.84 8.32
CA HIS A 120 5.95 20.27 8.39
C HIS A 120 5.62 20.92 7.04
N ASN A 121 5.18 20.14 6.06
CA ASN A 121 4.63 20.69 4.81
C ASN A 121 3.14 21.02 5.00
N PRO A 122 2.65 22.15 4.46
CA PRO A 122 1.23 22.47 4.52
C PRO A 122 0.37 21.42 3.79
N LEU A 123 -0.68 20.94 4.46
CA LEU A 123 -1.62 20.01 3.87
C LEU A 123 -2.60 20.73 2.93
N PRO A 124 -2.90 20.16 1.75
CA PRO A 124 -3.80 20.78 0.80
C PRO A 124 -5.23 21.00 1.33
N GLY A 125 -5.80 22.17 1.02
CA GLY A 125 -7.19 22.50 1.31
C GLY A 125 -8.17 21.78 0.37
N THR A 126 -9.35 21.44 0.89
CA THR A 126 -10.36 20.61 0.22
C THR A 126 -11.64 21.36 -0.12
N THR A 127 -11.62 22.70 -0.05
CA THR A 127 -12.80 23.56 -0.23
C THR A 127 -13.29 23.60 -1.68
N HIS A 128 -12.38 23.63 -2.65
CA HIS A 128 -12.71 23.91 -4.06
C HIS A 128 -12.58 22.65 -4.92
N LEU A 129 -13.49 21.71 -4.74
CA LEU A 129 -13.61 20.54 -5.63
C LEU A 129 -14.01 21.00 -7.04
N VAL A 130 -13.26 20.57 -8.06
CA VAL A 130 -13.57 20.89 -9.47
C VAL A 130 -13.85 19.67 -10.33
N ALA A 131 -13.39 18.48 -9.95
CA ALA A 131 -13.71 17.24 -10.64
C ALA A 131 -13.57 16.02 -9.73
N GLU A 132 -14.36 14.99 -10.02
CA GLU A 132 -14.25 13.66 -9.42
C GLU A 132 -14.26 12.60 -10.53
N SER A 133 -13.43 11.58 -10.39
CA SER A 133 -13.33 10.49 -11.35
C SER A 133 -14.43 9.46 -11.13
N GLY A 134 -14.64 8.59 -12.12
CA GLY A 134 -15.25 7.29 -11.85
C GLY A 134 -14.38 6.43 -10.92
N GLU A 135 -14.93 5.31 -10.44
CA GLU A 135 -14.20 4.40 -9.57
C GLU A 135 -13.26 3.46 -10.35
N VAL A 136 -12.14 3.11 -9.71
CA VAL A 136 -11.27 2.01 -10.12
C VAL A 136 -11.09 1.03 -8.97
N GLY A 137 -11.29 -0.25 -9.24
CA GLY A 137 -11.12 -1.32 -8.26
C GLY A 137 -10.08 -2.36 -8.68
N PHE A 138 -9.94 -3.40 -7.88
CA PHE A 138 -9.13 -4.59 -8.20
C PHE A 138 -10.05 -5.76 -8.51
N GLY A 139 -9.73 -6.52 -9.55
CA GLY A 139 -10.50 -7.71 -9.92
C GLY A 139 -10.17 -8.89 -9.00
N GLY A 140 -11.16 -9.74 -8.71
CA GLY A 140 -10.96 -10.95 -7.88
C GLY A 140 -10.06 -12.04 -8.49
N GLY A 141 -9.55 -11.83 -9.71
CA GLY A 141 -8.68 -12.78 -10.43
C GLY A 141 -7.18 -12.57 -10.22
N GLY A 142 -6.75 -11.56 -9.46
CA GLY A 142 -5.34 -11.28 -9.18
C GLY A 142 -4.62 -12.37 -8.39
N GLY A 143 -5.38 -13.27 -7.76
CA GLY A 143 -4.87 -14.32 -6.88
C GLY A 143 -4.46 -13.77 -5.51
N PRO A 144 -3.79 -14.60 -4.69
CA PRO A 144 -3.22 -14.18 -3.42
C PRO A 144 -2.20 -13.05 -3.54
N GLU A 145 -2.20 -12.14 -2.56
CA GLU A 145 -1.25 -11.03 -2.43
C GLU A 145 -0.53 -11.11 -1.07
N GLN A 146 0.48 -10.25 -0.86
CA GLN A 146 1.23 -10.14 0.40
C GLN A 146 1.92 -11.44 0.79
N ILE A 147 2.43 -12.19 -0.20
CA ILE A 147 3.04 -13.50 0.00
C ILE A 147 4.38 -13.34 0.74
N HIS A 148 4.49 -13.96 1.91
CA HIS A 148 5.71 -13.94 2.69
C HIS A 148 5.97 -15.27 3.40
N LEU A 149 7.24 -15.61 3.50
CA LEU A 149 7.73 -16.83 4.15
C LEU A 149 8.16 -16.53 5.57
N ALA A 150 8.09 -17.53 6.45
CA ALA A 150 8.70 -17.49 7.76
C ALA A 150 9.21 -18.89 8.14
N TYR A 151 10.27 -18.96 8.92
CA TYR A 151 10.63 -20.24 9.52
C TYR A 151 9.67 -20.61 10.64
N THR A 152 9.56 -21.92 10.87
CA THR A 152 8.93 -22.47 12.07
C THR A 152 10.00 -22.99 13.05
N ASP A 153 9.55 -23.54 14.17
CA ASP A 153 10.38 -24.20 15.17
C ASP A 153 11.05 -25.47 14.63
N ARG A 154 10.47 -26.06 13.58
CA ARG A 154 11.02 -27.24 12.91
C ARG A 154 11.90 -26.87 11.73
N GLU A 155 13.09 -27.47 11.69
CA GLU A 155 14.10 -27.24 10.65
C GLU A 155 13.68 -27.69 9.25
N ASP A 156 12.80 -28.68 9.17
CA ASP A 156 12.29 -29.26 7.93
C ASP A 156 10.96 -28.63 7.48
N GLU A 157 10.64 -27.44 7.98
CA GLU A 157 9.38 -26.75 7.71
C GLU A 157 9.60 -25.29 7.27
N MET A 158 8.70 -24.82 6.39
CA MET A 158 8.63 -23.44 5.95
C MET A 158 7.17 -22.98 6.00
N ARG A 159 6.87 -21.91 6.73
CA ARG A 159 5.57 -21.27 6.73
C ARG A 159 5.47 -20.34 5.53
N VAL A 160 4.31 -20.30 4.89
CA VAL A 160 3.93 -19.28 3.93
C VAL A 160 2.62 -18.66 4.37
N MET A 161 2.60 -17.34 4.39
CA MET A 161 1.43 -16.53 4.70
C MET A 161 1.11 -15.62 3.51
N PHE A 162 -0.17 -15.37 3.29
CA PHE A 162 -0.66 -14.53 2.18
C PHE A 162 -2.07 -14.04 2.48
N VAL A 163 -2.52 -13.00 1.77
CA VAL A 163 -3.84 -12.40 1.95
C VAL A 163 -4.73 -12.72 0.74
N THR A 164 -6.02 -12.93 1.02
CA THR A 164 -7.07 -13.15 0.03
C THR A 164 -8.30 -12.31 0.32
N GLY A 165 -9.13 -12.08 -0.71
CA GLY A 165 -10.36 -11.29 -0.59
C GLY A 165 -11.54 -12.02 0.08
N ASP A 166 -11.42 -13.32 0.34
CA ASP A 166 -12.47 -14.15 0.95
C ASP A 166 -11.88 -15.27 1.83
N ALA A 167 -12.72 -15.83 2.70
CA ALA A 167 -12.35 -16.92 3.63
C ALA A 167 -12.28 -18.31 2.97
N GLY A 168 -12.42 -18.40 1.65
CA GLY A 168 -12.49 -19.68 0.96
C GLY A 168 -11.23 -20.52 1.15
N VAL A 169 -11.35 -21.83 0.96
CA VAL A 169 -10.22 -22.76 1.12
C VAL A 169 -9.09 -22.37 0.18
N ARG A 170 -7.88 -22.22 0.72
CA ARG A 170 -6.65 -21.99 -0.03
C ARG A 170 -5.63 -23.06 0.29
N THR A 171 -4.78 -23.34 -0.68
CA THR A 171 -3.76 -24.38 -0.57
C THR A 171 -2.43 -23.88 -1.08
N VAL A 172 -1.37 -24.53 -0.62
CA VAL A 172 0.00 -24.38 -1.10
C VAL A 172 0.35 -25.65 -1.87
N ARG A 173 0.77 -25.51 -3.11
CA ARG A 173 1.39 -26.61 -3.87
C ARG A 173 2.89 -26.38 -3.91
N TYR A 174 3.70 -27.38 -3.55
CA TYR A 174 5.15 -27.24 -3.51
C TYR A 174 5.91 -28.51 -3.90
N GLY A 175 7.16 -28.36 -4.32
CA GLY A 175 8.00 -29.47 -4.78
C GLY A 175 9.42 -29.04 -5.16
N LEU A 176 10.26 -30.01 -5.54
CA LEU A 176 11.65 -29.78 -5.93
C LEU A 176 11.81 -29.35 -7.40
N SER A 177 10.73 -29.38 -8.18
CA SER A 177 10.71 -28.95 -9.58
C SER A 177 9.53 -28.02 -9.83
N ARG A 178 9.76 -27.02 -10.67
CA ARG A 178 8.77 -26.03 -11.09
C ARG A 178 7.52 -26.66 -11.70
N ASP A 179 7.68 -27.77 -12.42
CA ASP A 179 6.59 -28.45 -13.12
C ASP A 179 5.97 -29.60 -12.29
N ALA A 180 6.55 -29.92 -11.13
CA ALA A 180 6.15 -31.06 -10.30
C ALA A 180 6.03 -30.67 -8.82
N MET A 181 4.95 -29.94 -8.50
CA MET A 181 4.57 -29.52 -7.14
C MET A 181 3.48 -30.45 -6.56
N HIS A 182 3.79 -31.73 -6.39
CA HIS A 182 2.82 -32.76 -5.97
C HIS A 182 2.39 -32.67 -4.51
N ARG A 183 3.13 -31.92 -3.68
CA ARG A 183 2.83 -31.80 -2.25
C ARG A 183 1.83 -30.67 -2.08
N VAL A 184 0.77 -30.93 -1.32
CA VAL A 184 -0.32 -29.97 -1.09
C VAL A 184 -0.57 -29.83 0.40
N VAL A 185 -0.69 -28.59 0.86
CA VAL A 185 -1.08 -28.26 2.24
C VAL A 185 -2.22 -27.25 2.18
N THR A 186 -3.23 -27.44 3.03
CA THR A 186 -4.35 -26.50 3.19
C THR A 186 -3.97 -25.42 4.18
N ALA A 187 -4.26 -24.16 3.85
CA ALA A 187 -4.03 -23.02 4.74
C ALA A 187 -5.14 -22.91 5.79
N ALA A 188 -4.76 -22.54 7.00
CA ALA A 188 -5.69 -22.01 8.00
C ALA A 188 -5.98 -20.55 7.69
N VAL A 189 -7.20 -20.09 7.98
CA VAL A 189 -7.62 -18.70 7.73
C VAL A 189 -7.83 -17.95 9.04
N GLY A 190 -7.37 -16.70 9.08
CA GLY A 190 -7.59 -15.76 10.19
C GLY A 190 -7.74 -14.33 9.69
N ARG A 191 -8.22 -13.45 10.56
CA ARG A 191 -8.29 -12.00 10.37
C ARG A 191 -8.44 -11.33 11.74
N TYR A 192 -8.33 -10.01 11.76
CA TYR A 192 -8.75 -9.17 12.88
C TYR A 192 -9.87 -8.23 12.41
N GLU A 193 -10.67 -7.78 13.36
CA GLU A 193 -11.73 -6.81 13.18
C GLU A 193 -11.35 -5.46 13.79
N ARG A 194 -12.19 -4.46 13.50
CA ARG A 194 -11.98 -3.08 13.96
C ARG A 194 -11.95 -3.02 15.49
N GLU A 195 -12.77 -3.85 16.12
CA GLU A 195 -12.94 -3.94 17.57
C GLU A 195 -11.75 -4.59 18.27
N ASP A 196 -10.86 -5.27 17.53
CA ASP A 196 -9.63 -5.82 18.08
C ASP A 196 -8.56 -4.73 18.29
N MET A 197 -8.64 -3.61 17.54
CA MET A 197 -7.74 -2.48 17.71
C MET A 197 -8.03 -1.74 19.02
N CYS A 198 -7.00 -1.19 19.65
CA CYS A 198 -7.16 -0.55 20.95
C CYS A 198 -7.82 0.83 20.88
N ASP A 199 -7.53 1.64 19.86
CA ASP A 199 -8.00 3.02 19.80
C ASP A 199 -7.84 3.66 18.41
N SER A 200 -8.24 4.93 18.30
CA SER A 200 -8.09 5.77 17.13
C SER A 200 -6.61 6.16 16.89
N PRO A 201 -6.13 6.25 15.64
CA PRO A 201 -6.87 6.08 14.38
C PRO A 201 -7.07 4.62 13.95
N ALA A 202 -6.40 3.64 14.56
CA ALA A 202 -6.45 2.24 14.12
C ALA A 202 -7.88 1.68 14.05
N ASN A 203 -8.74 2.03 15.00
CA ASN A 203 -10.13 1.56 15.05
C ASN A 203 -11.14 2.51 14.37
N GLU A 204 -10.71 3.62 13.77
CA GLU A 204 -11.59 4.73 13.38
C GLU A 204 -11.27 5.36 12.01
N SER A 205 -12.22 6.14 11.50
CA SER A 205 -12.02 7.10 10.40
C SER A 205 -11.25 6.54 9.19
N VAL A 206 -10.21 7.26 8.74
CA VAL A 206 -9.33 6.92 7.61
C VAL A 206 -8.28 5.86 7.96
N GLY A 207 -8.10 5.53 9.24
CA GLY A 207 -7.06 4.62 9.71
C GLY A 207 -7.42 3.15 9.45
N TRP A 208 -8.62 2.75 9.82
CA TRP A 208 -9.08 1.37 9.63
C TRP A 208 -9.41 1.02 8.17
N ARG A 209 -8.94 -0.14 7.70
CA ARG A 209 -9.43 -0.86 6.51
C ARG A 209 -9.58 -2.34 6.85
N ASP A 210 -10.52 -3.01 6.19
CA ASP A 210 -10.63 -4.47 6.25
C ASP A 210 -9.25 -5.07 5.90
N PRO A 211 -8.68 -6.00 6.69
CA PRO A 211 -7.34 -6.54 6.45
C PRO A 211 -7.31 -7.69 5.43
N GLY A 212 -8.46 -8.10 4.91
CA GLY A 212 -8.65 -9.31 4.12
C GLY A 212 -8.64 -10.56 4.99
N PHE A 213 -8.41 -11.70 4.34
CA PHE A 213 -8.31 -13.00 4.98
C PHE A 213 -6.88 -13.50 4.90
N ILE A 214 -6.22 -13.58 6.05
CA ILE A 214 -4.84 -14.04 6.21
C ILE A 214 -4.85 -15.56 6.17
N GLN A 215 -4.15 -16.12 5.19
CA GLN A 215 -4.03 -17.54 4.93
C GLN A 215 -2.65 -17.99 5.40
N ASP A 216 -2.60 -19.03 6.24
CA ASP A 216 -1.41 -19.50 6.92
C ASP A 216 -1.22 -21.00 6.70
N ALA A 217 -0.13 -21.39 6.04
CA ALA A 217 0.17 -22.78 5.72
C ALA A 217 1.63 -23.13 5.99
N VAL A 218 1.87 -24.38 6.40
CA VAL A 218 3.21 -24.89 6.71
C VAL A 218 3.59 -26.00 5.73
N MET A 219 4.59 -25.75 4.89
CA MET A 219 5.23 -26.74 4.03
C MET A 219 6.19 -27.60 4.86
N ARG A 220 5.90 -28.90 4.99
CA ARG A 220 6.63 -29.81 5.90
C ARG A 220 7.61 -30.74 5.19
N ASN A 221 8.38 -31.54 5.94
CA ASN A 221 9.32 -32.57 5.46
C ASN A 221 10.22 -32.07 4.31
N LEU A 222 10.80 -30.88 4.48
CA LEU A 222 11.72 -30.28 3.52
C LEU A 222 13.12 -30.91 3.67
N LYS A 223 13.77 -31.23 2.55
CA LYS A 223 15.16 -31.68 2.56
C LYS A 223 16.06 -30.49 2.78
N LYS A 224 17.04 -30.59 3.69
CA LYS A 224 18.00 -29.53 4.00
C LYS A 224 18.70 -28.98 2.76
N GLY A 225 18.87 -27.65 2.69
CA GLY A 225 19.64 -26.98 1.63
C GLY A 225 19.14 -27.24 0.20
N LYS A 226 17.83 -27.41 0.00
CA LYS A 226 17.23 -27.63 -1.33
C LYS A 226 16.34 -26.48 -1.75
N ARG A 227 16.35 -26.21 -3.06
CA ARG A 227 15.42 -25.30 -3.70
C ARG A 227 14.04 -25.96 -3.79
N TYR A 228 13.04 -25.29 -3.25
CA TYR A 228 11.65 -25.66 -3.40
C TYR A 228 10.91 -24.60 -4.21
N TYR A 229 10.09 -25.05 -5.14
CA TYR A 229 9.14 -24.23 -5.88
C TYR A 229 7.78 -24.35 -5.23
N TYR A 230 7.03 -23.26 -5.18
CA TYR A 230 5.69 -23.25 -4.62
C TYR A 230 4.77 -22.24 -5.30
N LYS A 231 3.47 -22.47 -5.18
CA LYS A 231 2.42 -21.48 -5.48
C LYS A 231 1.29 -21.60 -4.49
N VAL A 232 0.60 -20.49 -4.24
CA VAL A 232 -0.50 -20.40 -3.27
C VAL A 232 -1.79 -20.01 -3.97
N GLY A 233 -2.92 -20.49 -3.45
CA GLY A 233 -4.24 -20.14 -4.01
C GLY A 233 -5.20 -21.32 -4.11
N SER A 234 -6.09 -21.24 -5.08
CA SER A 234 -7.08 -22.29 -5.37
C SER A 234 -7.54 -22.20 -6.83
N ASP A 235 -8.16 -23.26 -7.35
CA ASP A 235 -8.68 -23.26 -8.72
C ASP A 235 -9.85 -22.28 -8.91
N SER A 236 -10.62 -21.99 -7.85
CA SER A 236 -11.73 -21.02 -7.87
C SER A 236 -11.30 -19.59 -7.56
N GLY A 237 -10.33 -19.39 -6.65
CA GLY A 237 -9.88 -18.07 -6.19
C GLY A 237 -8.60 -17.57 -6.88
N GLY A 238 -8.11 -18.26 -7.90
CA GLY A 238 -6.87 -17.93 -8.58
C GLY A 238 -5.61 -18.45 -7.87
N TRP A 239 -4.56 -18.64 -8.66
CA TRP A 239 -3.23 -19.05 -8.20
C TRP A 239 -2.25 -17.89 -8.31
N SER A 240 -1.34 -17.77 -7.36
CA SER A 240 -0.17 -16.91 -7.47
C SER A 240 0.73 -17.34 -8.63
N ALA A 241 1.71 -16.49 -8.97
CA ALA A 241 2.88 -16.94 -9.72
C ALA A 241 3.60 -18.08 -8.99
N ILE A 242 4.46 -18.81 -9.71
CA ILE A 242 5.34 -19.80 -9.07
C ILE A 242 6.52 -19.05 -8.44
N HIS A 243 6.67 -19.18 -7.14
CA HIS A 243 7.78 -18.67 -6.35
C HIS A 243 8.75 -19.81 -6.00
N ASN A 244 9.90 -19.48 -5.41
CA ASN A 244 10.83 -20.48 -4.92
C ASN A 244 11.63 -19.95 -3.72
N PHE A 245 12.11 -20.86 -2.89
CA PHE A 245 12.97 -20.58 -1.74
C PHE A 245 13.99 -21.69 -1.53
N MET A 246 15.04 -21.40 -0.77
CA MET A 246 15.98 -22.40 -0.27
C MET A 246 15.56 -22.83 1.13
N SER A 247 15.32 -24.13 1.35
CA SER A 247 15.04 -24.66 2.69
C SER A 247 16.25 -24.53 3.60
N ARG A 248 16.02 -24.43 4.91
CA ARG A 248 17.08 -24.34 5.93
C ARG A 248 18.12 -25.46 5.77
N ASP A 249 19.38 -25.17 6.05
CA ASP A 249 20.46 -26.15 6.10
C ASP A 249 21.25 -26.00 7.40
N MET A 250 20.83 -26.77 8.41
CA MET A 250 21.46 -26.74 9.74
C MET A 250 22.80 -27.47 9.79
N ASP A 251 23.17 -28.18 8.72
CA ASP A 251 24.47 -28.83 8.60
C ASP A 251 25.50 -27.89 7.94
N SER A 252 25.08 -26.67 7.54
CA SER A 252 25.93 -25.66 6.94
C SER A 252 26.84 -24.98 7.95
N GLU A 253 28.11 -24.77 7.60
CA GLU A 253 29.06 -23.99 8.40
C GLU A 253 28.86 -22.47 8.26
N LYS A 254 27.87 -22.03 7.47
CA LYS A 254 27.58 -20.61 7.23
C LYS A 254 26.11 -20.30 7.43
N THR A 255 25.85 -19.10 7.96
CA THR A 255 24.52 -18.51 8.05
C THR A 255 24.55 -17.15 7.37
N ILE A 256 23.61 -16.91 6.45
CA ILE A 256 23.46 -15.63 5.74
C ILE A 256 22.17 -14.98 6.22
N ALA A 257 22.28 -13.75 6.69
CA ALA A 257 21.14 -12.98 7.19
C ALA A 257 21.21 -11.54 6.69
N PHE A 258 20.06 -11.00 6.30
CA PHE A 258 19.86 -9.56 6.13
C PHE A 258 19.25 -9.02 7.43
N LEU A 259 19.98 -8.13 8.11
CA LEU A 259 19.60 -7.59 9.42
C LEU A 259 19.42 -6.08 9.32
N PHE A 260 18.23 -5.58 9.65
CA PHE A 260 17.91 -4.15 9.67
C PHE A 260 16.70 -3.88 10.57
N GLY A 261 16.55 -2.66 11.05
CA GLY A 261 15.35 -2.15 11.72
C GLY A 261 14.80 -0.95 10.97
N ASP A 262 13.63 -0.47 11.37
CA ASP A 262 13.17 0.87 11.04
C ASP A 262 13.00 1.13 9.53
N MET A 263 12.70 0.08 8.75
CA MET A 263 12.66 0.22 7.30
C MET A 263 11.48 1.07 6.85
N GLY A 264 10.31 0.83 7.45
CA GLY A 264 9.06 1.46 7.02
C GLY A 264 8.65 1.12 5.59
N THR A 265 7.83 1.97 5.01
CA THR A 265 7.34 1.81 3.64
C THR A 265 7.23 3.16 2.92
N ALA A 266 7.13 3.11 1.60
CA ALA A 266 7.00 4.27 0.75
C ALA A 266 5.76 4.17 -0.13
N THR A 267 5.09 5.30 -0.35
CA THR A 267 3.96 5.44 -1.27
C THR A 267 4.44 6.03 -2.61
N PRO A 268 3.65 5.88 -3.69
CA PRO A 268 3.92 6.58 -4.96
C PRO A 268 3.35 8.01 -5.01
N TYR A 269 2.85 8.52 -3.88
CA TYR A 269 2.18 9.79 -3.72
C TYR A 269 2.47 10.36 -2.32
N SER A 270 2.26 11.67 -2.14
CA SER A 270 2.37 12.31 -0.82
C SER A 270 1.19 11.92 0.07
N THR A 271 1.39 11.93 1.38
CA THR A 271 0.34 11.66 2.38
C THR A 271 0.58 12.52 3.61
N PHE A 272 -0.38 12.57 4.52
CA PHE A 272 -0.28 13.34 5.76
C PHE A 272 0.63 12.68 6.82
N LEU A 273 1.02 11.43 6.58
CA LEU A 273 2.00 10.69 7.36
C LEU A 273 3.34 10.69 6.65
N ARG A 274 4.41 10.75 7.44
CA ARG A 274 5.76 10.49 6.91
C ARG A 274 5.89 9.03 6.49
N THR A 275 6.23 8.81 5.23
CA THR A 275 6.66 7.52 4.68
C THR A 275 8.17 7.51 4.45
N GLN A 276 8.80 6.34 4.47
CA GLN A 276 10.26 6.16 4.39
C GLN A 276 10.65 5.82 2.94
N GLU A 277 10.93 6.83 2.11
CA GLU A 277 11.37 6.63 0.71
C GLU A 277 12.61 5.75 0.60
N GLU A 278 13.48 5.79 1.61
CA GLU A 278 14.70 4.99 1.74
C GLU A 278 14.42 3.49 1.80
N SER A 279 13.22 3.08 2.25
CA SER A 279 12.77 1.69 2.27
C SER A 279 12.87 1.01 0.90
N LYS A 280 12.65 1.77 -0.20
CA LYS A 280 12.79 1.29 -1.58
C LYS A 280 14.22 0.84 -1.87
N SER A 281 15.21 1.58 -1.36
CA SER A 281 16.63 1.24 -1.50
C SER A 281 17.00 -0.02 -0.74
N THR A 282 16.50 -0.20 0.49
CA THR A 282 16.72 -1.42 1.28
C THR A 282 16.21 -2.66 0.53
N VAL A 283 14.96 -2.64 0.05
CA VAL A 283 14.40 -3.75 -0.74
C VAL A 283 15.19 -3.98 -2.02
N LYS A 284 15.57 -2.92 -2.75
CA LYS A 284 16.37 -3.01 -3.98
C LYS A 284 17.71 -3.73 -3.74
N TRP A 285 18.43 -3.39 -2.67
CA TRP A 285 19.73 -3.99 -2.40
C TRP A 285 19.61 -5.44 -1.94
N ILE A 286 18.60 -5.77 -1.13
CA ILE A 286 18.31 -7.16 -0.77
C ILE A 286 17.98 -7.97 -2.02
N LEU A 287 17.15 -7.45 -2.94
CA LEU A 287 16.83 -8.15 -4.20
C LEU A 287 18.09 -8.46 -5.02
N ARG A 288 18.98 -7.48 -5.18
CA ARG A 288 20.26 -7.67 -5.87
C ARG A 288 21.07 -8.79 -5.20
N ASP A 289 21.16 -8.76 -3.88
CA ASP A 289 22.02 -9.69 -3.15
C ASP A 289 21.43 -11.10 -3.11
N ILE A 290 20.09 -11.25 -3.08
CA ILE A 290 19.43 -12.57 -3.21
C ILE A 290 19.81 -13.24 -4.54
N GLU A 291 19.92 -12.49 -5.63
CA GLU A 291 20.35 -13.05 -6.92
C GLU A 291 21.77 -13.58 -6.90
N ALA A 292 22.62 -13.04 -6.02
CA ALA A 292 24.01 -13.47 -5.83
C ALA A 292 24.19 -14.58 -4.78
N LEU A 293 23.11 -15.05 -4.13
CA LEU A 293 23.18 -16.10 -3.10
C LEU A 293 23.34 -17.52 -3.67
N ASP A 294 23.17 -17.73 -4.98
CA ASP A 294 23.10 -19.05 -5.60
C ASP A 294 22.09 -19.98 -4.87
N ASP A 295 22.52 -21.17 -4.47
CA ASP A 295 21.76 -22.17 -3.70
C ASP A 295 22.05 -22.08 -2.18
N ASN A 296 22.42 -20.90 -1.67
CA ASN A 296 22.63 -20.71 -0.23
C ASN A 296 21.35 -20.25 0.47
N PRO A 297 20.91 -20.95 1.55
CA PRO A 297 19.81 -20.46 2.39
C PRO A 297 20.18 -19.13 3.05
N ALA A 298 19.23 -18.20 3.06
CA ALA A 298 19.32 -16.93 3.78
C ALA A 298 17.96 -16.59 4.39
N PHE A 299 17.95 -15.64 5.33
CA PHE A 299 16.73 -15.10 5.90
C PHE A 299 16.86 -13.60 6.18
N ILE A 300 15.73 -12.94 6.41
CA ILE A 300 15.64 -11.54 6.80
C ILE A 300 15.26 -11.48 8.29
N SER A 301 15.92 -10.63 9.05
CA SER A 301 15.52 -10.23 10.40
C SER A 301 15.28 -8.73 10.42
N HIS A 302 14.01 -8.34 10.45
CA HIS A 302 13.56 -6.96 10.58
C HIS A 302 13.27 -6.65 12.05
N ILE A 303 14.18 -5.96 12.73
CA ILE A 303 14.21 -5.86 14.19
C ILE A 303 13.34 -4.72 14.76
N GLY A 304 12.09 -4.64 14.33
CA GLY A 304 11.10 -3.65 14.82
C GLY A 304 10.95 -2.44 13.92
N ASP A 305 9.88 -1.67 14.18
CA ASP A 305 9.49 -0.47 13.46
C ASP A 305 9.32 -0.76 11.96
N ILE A 306 8.33 -1.61 11.69
CA ILE A 306 8.25 -2.42 10.48
C ILE A 306 7.73 -1.59 9.31
N SER A 307 6.49 -1.14 9.43
CA SER A 307 5.78 -0.44 8.35
C SER A 307 5.58 1.04 8.65
N TYR A 308 5.68 1.43 9.92
CA TYR A 308 5.26 2.74 10.41
C TYR A 308 3.78 3.05 10.09
N ALA A 309 2.93 2.01 10.02
CA ALA A 309 1.50 2.19 9.76
C ALA A 309 0.80 3.01 10.83
N ARG A 310 1.14 2.80 12.11
CA ARG A 310 0.70 3.64 13.25
C ARG A 310 -0.81 3.91 13.22
N GLY A 311 -1.60 2.87 12.99
CA GLY A 311 -3.07 2.92 12.94
C GLY A 311 -3.66 3.25 11.58
N TYR A 312 -2.84 3.50 10.56
CA TYR A 312 -3.28 3.70 9.18
C TYR A 312 -3.02 2.45 8.37
N SER A 313 -3.96 1.52 8.40
CA SER A 313 -3.78 0.14 7.93
C SER A 313 -3.42 0.03 6.45
N TRP A 314 -3.74 1.04 5.63
CA TRP A 314 -3.35 1.08 4.23
C TRP A 314 -1.82 1.14 4.03
N LEU A 315 -1.05 1.58 5.03
CA LEU A 315 0.41 1.50 5.03
C LEU A 315 0.91 0.07 5.24
N TRP A 316 0.21 -0.77 6.01
CA TRP A 316 0.53 -2.21 6.07
C TRP A 316 0.43 -2.84 4.68
N ASP A 317 -0.59 -2.50 3.90
CA ASP A 317 -0.75 -3.02 2.54
C ASP A 317 0.37 -2.55 1.58
N ASN A 318 0.79 -1.28 1.69
CA ASN A 318 1.95 -0.77 0.95
C ASN A 318 3.23 -1.50 1.36
N PHE A 319 3.46 -1.68 2.66
CA PHE A 319 4.61 -2.41 3.18
C PHE A 319 4.67 -3.83 2.61
N PHE A 320 3.59 -4.61 2.74
CA PHE A 320 3.58 -5.99 2.26
C PHE A 320 3.72 -6.08 0.74
N THR A 321 3.13 -5.16 -0.02
CA THR A 321 3.33 -5.08 -1.47
C THR A 321 4.80 -4.78 -1.81
N GLN A 322 5.44 -3.89 -1.04
CA GLN A 322 6.83 -3.51 -1.24
C GLN A 322 7.80 -4.65 -0.92
N VAL A 323 7.56 -5.44 0.12
CA VAL A 323 8.46 -6.52 0.56
C VAL A 323 8.17 -7.88 -0.07
N GLU A 324 6.99 -8.11 -0.65
CA GLU A 324 6.64 -9.41 -1.27
C GLU A 324 7.72 -9.96 -2.24
N PRO A 325 8.40 -9.15 -3.08
CA PRO A 325 9.48 -9.65 -3.95
C PRO A 325 10.66 -10.30 -3.20
N ILE A 326 10.94 -9.87 -1.96
CA ILE A 326 11.98 -10.47 -1.10
C ILE A 326 11.39 -11.51 -0.15
N ALA A 327 10.22 -11.23 0.43
CA ALA A 327 9.58 -12.06 1.45
C ALA A 327 8.99 -13.35 0.87
N SER A 328 8.63 -13.38 -0.41
CA SER A 328 8.20 -14.62 -1.09
C SER A 328 9.38 -15.55 -1.45
N ARG A 329 10.63 -15.10 -1.29
CA ARG A 329 11.86 -15.85 -1.60
C ARG A 329 12.66 -16.22 -0.36
N LEU A 330 12.66 -15.34 0.64
CA LEU A 330 13.35 -15.51 1.91
C LEU A 330 12.37 -15.49 3.08
N PRO A 331 12.59 -16.32 4.12
CA PRO A 331 11.89 -16.17 5.39
C PRO A 331 12.11 -14.76 5.97
N TYR A 332 11.01 -14.08 6.26
CA TYR A 332 10.98 -12.71 6.75
C TYR A 332 10.58 -12.71 8.23
N HIS A 333 11.58 -12.66 9.10
CA HIS A 333 11.37 -12.62 10.55
C HIS A 333 11.31 -11.18 11.03
N VAL A 334 10.45 -10.95 12.02
CA VAL A 334 10.24 -9.62 12.59
C VAL A 334 10.38 -9.64 14.11
N CYS A 335 10.97 -8.60 14.68
CA CYS A 335 10.78 -8.25 16.09
C CYS A 335 9.70 -7.17 16.19
N ILE A 336 9.09 -7.04 17.36
CA ILE A 336 8.11 -6.00 17.63
C ILE A 336 8.82 -4.69 18.01
N GLY A 337 8.43 -3.56 17.42
CA GLY A 337 8.89 -2.22 17.78
C GLY A 337 7.83 -1.42 18.54
N ASN A 338 8.19 -0.21 18.97
CA ASN A 338 7.25 0.72 19.60
C ASN A 338 6.14 1.13 18.62
N HIS A 339 6.42 1.24 17.32
CA HIS A 339 5.40 1.59 16.32
C HIS A 339 4.41 0.48 15.98
N GLU A 340 4.69 -0.76 16.40
CA GLU A 340 3.73 -1.86 16.29
C GLU A 340 2.89 -2.03 17.56
N TYR A 341 3.44 -1.69 18.73
CA TYR A 341 2.85 -2.06 20.01
C TYR A 341 2.37 -0.87 20.83
N ASP A 342 3.22 0.14 21.08
CA ASP A 342 3.04 1.05 22.20
C ASP A 342 1.76 1.91 22.12
N TRP A 343 0.89 1.69 23.10
CA TRP A 343 -0.37 2.40 23.26
C TRP A 343 -0.85 2.40 24.73
N PRO A 344 -1.55 3.47 25.20
CA PRO A 344 -1.97 3.55 26.59
C PRO A 344 -2.96 2.47 27.05
N LEU A 345 -3.80 1.96 26.15
CA LEU A 345 -4.86 0.98 26.45
C LEU A 345 -4.43 -0.49 26.21
N GLN A 346 -3.16 -0.74 25.86
CA GLN A 346 -2.71 -2.09 25.55
C GLN A 346 -2.64 -3.01 26.78
N PRO A 347 -2.79 -4.35 26.62
CA PRO A 347 -2.82 -5.29 27.75
C PRO A 347 -1.54 -5.35 28.59
N TRP A 348 -0.36 -5.22 27.98
CA TRP A 348 0.93 -5.17 28.68
C TRP A 348 1.61 -3.84 28.40
N LYS A 349 1.78 -3.00 29.42
CA LYS A 349 2.32 -1.64 29.24
C LYS A 349 3.38 -1.36 30.29
N PRO A 350 4.68 -1.48 29.96
CA PRO A 350 5.73 -1.06 30.87
C PRO A 350 5.69 0.45 31.12
N ASP A 351 5.87 0.86 32.37
CA ASP A 351 5.84 2.28 32.74
C ASP A 351 6.84 3.11 31.94
N TRP A 352 8.03 2.56 31.67
CA TRP A 352 9.07 3.24 30.88
C TRP A 352 8.64 3.48 29.43
N SER A 353 8.03 2.49 28.75
CA SER A 353 7.60 2.62 27.35
C SER A 353 6.46 3.64 27.27
N SER A 354 5.58 3.67 28.28
CA SER A 354 4.49 4.65 28.33
C SER A 354 4.94 6.11 28.40
N THR A 355 6.10 6.37 29.02
CA THR A 355 6.67 7.72 29.11
C THR A 355 7.55 8.09 27.91
N VAL A 356 8.13 7.09 27.24
CA VAL A 356 9.09 7.29 26.15
C VAL A 356 8.39 7.30 24.79
N TYR A 357 7.50 6.34 24.55
CA TYR A 357 6.88 6.07 23.25
C TYR A 357 5.38 6.39 23.24
N GLY A 358 4.70 6.21 24.38
CA GLY A 358 3.35 6.71 24.61
C GLY A 358 2.28 6.14 23.66
N THR A 359 2.11 6.79 22.51
CA THR A 359 1.07 6.52 21.49
C THR A 359 1.67 6.15 20.13
N ASP A 360 2.93 5.74 20.09
CA ASP A 360 3.67 5.45 18.86
C ASP A 360 3.01 4.38 17.97
N GLY A 361 2.28 3.43 18.54
CA GLY A 361 1.55 2.39 17.82
C GLY A 361 0.25 2.85 17.15
N GLY A 362 -0.21 4.07 17.40
CA GLY A 362 -1.40 4.63 16.73
C GLY A 362 -2.70 3.84 16.96
N GLY A 363 -2.83 3.18 18.10
CA GLY A 363 -4.00 2.38 18.48
C GLY A 363 -3.97 0.94 18.00
N GLU A 364 -2.93 0.50 17.28
CA GLU A 364 -2.83 -0.88 16.77
C GLU A 364 -2.57 -1.93 17.84
N CYS A 365 -1.83 -1.56 18.89
CA CYS A 365 -1.50 -2.39 20.05
C CYS A 365 -1.05 -3.84 19.75
N GLY A 366 -0.24 -4.00 18.71
CA GLY A 366 0.35 -5.27 18.29
C GLY A 366 -0.57 -6.18 17.49
N VAL A 367 -1.82 -5.81 17.25
CA VAL A 367 -2.78 -6.72 16.60
C VAL A 367 -2.39 -7.01 15.15
N PRO A 368 -2.15 -6.01 14.27
CA PRO A 368 -1.70 -6.29 12.91
C PRO A 368 -0.38 -7.07 12.89
N TYR A 369 0.58 -6.71 13.75
CA TYR A 369 1.85 -7.43 13.90
C TYR A 369 1.64 -8.92 14.19
N SER A 370 0.84 -9.25 15.22
CA SER A 370 0.66 -10.61 15.72
C SER A 370 -0.06 -11.54 14.74
N LEU A 371 -0.89 -10.99 13.87
CA LEU A 371 -1.68 -11.75 12.91
C LEU A 371 -1.07 -11.78 11.51
N LYS A 372 -0.42 -10.69 11.08
CA LYS A 372 0.23 -10.61 9.77
C LYS A 372 1.60 -11.25 9.77
N PHE A 373 2.24 -11.45 10.92
CA PHE A 373 3.48 -12.22 11.03
C PHE A 373 3.33 -13.35 12.03
N LYS A 374 3.75 -14.57 11.64
CA LYS A 374 3.95 -15.68 12.58
C LYS A 374 5.39 -16.15 12.51
N CYS A 375 6.18 -15.69 13.48
CA CYS A 375 7.50 -16.25 13.77
C CYS A 375 7.37 -17.46 14.71
N LEU A 376 8.50 -18.02 15.15
CA LEU A 376 8.64 -19.22 15.97
C LEU A 376 7.53 -19.38 17.05
N GLU A 377 6.91 -20.55 17.13
CA GLU A 377 5.76 -20.87 18.02
C GLU A 377 6.17 -20.80 19.50
N THR A 378 7.45 -21.01 19.80
CA THR A 378 8.02 -20.95 21.15
C THR A 378 8.18 -19.55 21.75
N LEU A 379 7.98 -18.48 20.98
CA LEU A 379 8.02 -17.10 21.47
C LEU A 379 6.63 -16.51 21.77
N GLN A 380 5.56 -17.29 21.58
CA GLN A 380 4.17 -16.83 21.71
C GLN A 380 3.44 -17.35 22.96
N ASN A 381 4.13 -18.04 23.88
CA ASN A 381 3.57 -18.55 25.15
C ASN A 381 4.14 -17.83 26.37
#